data_AF-A0A6J0MN22-F1
#
_entry.id   AF-A0A6J0MN22-F1
#
_cell.length_a   1.000
_cell.length_b   1.000
_cell.length_c   1.000
_cell.angle_alpha   90.00
_cell.angle_beta   90.00
_cell.angle_gamma   90.00
#
_symmetry.space_group_name_H-M   'P 1'
#
loop_
_entity.id
_entity.type
_entity.pdbx_description
1 polymer ?
#
loop_
_entity_poly.entity_id
_entity_poly.type
_entity_poly.pdbx_seq_one_letter_code
_entity_poly.pdbx_strand_id
1 'polypeptide(L)'
;MINVTKLTSTNYMTWSLQVNALLDGYDLAGYIDGTKTAPPMQELRFINHPELTQSEWEVLDSCSKTVHLVESPSASGQQRFLVKWYAQNHQPGKKINFLCRGTKRFMVFREDEGGMIMSYTEDTGDLCIFLGNSEPFCVKASSFPGLIPNSICFAGDGFGVYDIAT
;
A
#
# COMPACT_ATOMS: atom_id res chain seq x y z
N MET A 1 -4.91 -22.83 -9.25
CA MET A 1 -3.72 -23.02 -10.10
C MET A 1 -3.87 -22.08 -11.28
N ILE A 2 -3.09 -20.99 -11.33
CA ILE A 2 -3.12 -20.04 -12.46
C ILE A 2 -2.30 -20.63 -13.61
N ASN A 3 -2.94 -20.88 -14.74
CA ASN A 3 -2.30 -21.47 -15.91
C ASN A 3 -1.57 -20.33 -16.66
N VAL A 4 -0.32 -20.07 -16.30
CA VAL A 4 0.49 -19.06 -17.01
C VAL A 4 0.87 -19.64 -18.37
N THR A 5 0.24 -19.16 -19.44
CA THR A 5 0.56 -19.52 -20.82
C THR A 5 1.99 -19.10 -21.14
N LYS A 6 2.88 -20.07 -21.35
CA LYS A 6 4.25 -19.81 -21.80
C LYS A 6 4.24 -19.26 -23.23
N LEU A 7 5.24 -18.43 -23.54
CA LEU A 7 5.47 -17.92 -24.88
C LEU A 7 5.77 -19.09 -25.85
N THR A 8 5.13 -19.09 -27.01
CA THR A 8 5.37 -20.02 -28.12
C THR A 8 5.55 -19.22 -29.41
N SER A 9 6.11 -19.83 -30.45
CA SER A 9 6.21 -19.19 -31.77
C SER A 9 4.86 -18.74 -32.32
N THR A 10 3.79 -19.49 -32.03
CA THR A 10 2.43 -19.19 -32.49
C THR A 10 1.74 -18.06 -31.75
N ASN A 11 2.05 -17.83 -30.47
CA ASN A 11 1.44 -16.74 -29.69
C ASN A 11 2.33 -15.50 -29.58
N TYR A 12 3.61 -15.59 -29.98
CA TYR A 12 4.60 -14.52 -29.88
C TYR A 12 4.11 -13.22 -30.50
N MET A 13 3.54 -13.28 -31.70
CA MET A 13 3.18 -12.06 -32.44
C MET A 13 2.03 -11.30 -31.78
N THR A 14 1.07 -12.02 -31.21
CA THR A 14 -0.02 -11.42 -30.44
C THR A 14 0.49 -10.84 -29.13
N TRP A 15 1.29 -11.60 -28.38
CA TRP A 15 1.90 -11.13 -27.13
C TRP A 15 2.78 -9.90 -27.35
N SER A 16 3.59 -9.89 -28.40
CA SER A 16 4.47 -8.76 -28.74
C SER A 16 3.67 -7.49 -29.01
N LEU A 17 2.59 -7.58 -29.81
CA LEU A 17 1.72 -6.43 -30.06
C LEU A 17 1.03 -5.94 -28.78
N GLN A 18 0.54 -6.84 -27.94
CA GLN A 18 -0.14 -6.48 -26.70
C GLN A 18 0.79 -5.78 -25.70
N VAL A 19 2.00 -6.30 -25.53
CA VAL A 19 2.99 -5.71 -24.63
C VAL A 19 3.47 -4.36 -25.17
N ASN A 20 3.77 -4.26 -26.47
CA ASN A 20 4.20 -2.97 -27.06
C ASN A 20 3.09 -1.92 -26.99
N ALA A 21 1.84 -2.27 -27.34
CA ALA A 21 0.71 -1.34 -27.22
C ALA A 21 0.49 -0.86 -25.77
N LEU A 22 0.70 -1.74 -24.78
CA LEU A 22 0.66 -1.36 -23.37
C LEU A 22 1.79 -0.37 -23.04
N LEU A 23 3.02 -0.67 -23.44
CA LEU A 23 4.17 0.21 -23.19
C LEU A 23 4.00 1.58 -23.87
N ASP A 24 3.52 1.61 -25.11
CA ASP A 24 3.26 2.85 -25.85
C ASP A 24 2.12 3.65 -25.21
N GLY A 25 1.06 2.98 -24.76
CA GLY A 25 -0.09 3.62 -24.12
C GLY A 25 0.25 4.34 -22.80
N TYR A 26 1.28 3.88 -22.09
CA TYR A 26 1.80 4.51 -20.88
C TYR A 26 3.08 5.34 -21.11
N ASP A 27 3.48 5.56 -22.38
CA ASP A 27 4.71 6.26 -22.76
C ASP A 27 6.01 5.65 -22.17
N LEU A 28 5.96 4.35 -21.86
CA LEU A 28 7.03 3.57 -21.23
C LEU A 28 8.05 2.99 -22.20
N ALA A 29 7.69 2.84 -23.49
CA ALA A 29 8.53 2.17 -24.49
C ALA A 29 9.96 2.73 -24.55
N GLY A 30 10.09 4.05 -24.49
CA GLY A 30 11.38 4.73 -24.55
C GLY A 30 12.31 4.44 -23.36
N TYR A 31 11.77 4.05 -22.19
CA TYR A 31 12.61 3.68 -21.04
C TYR A 31 13.13 2.24 -21.15
N ILE A 32 12.45 1.38 -21.90
CA ILE A 32 12.83 -0.03 -22.09
C ILE A 32 13.84 -0.19 -23.23
N ASP A 33 13.67 0.57 -24.32
CA ASP A 33 14.60 0.55 -25.46
C ASP A 33 15.86 1.42 -25.25
N GLY A 34 15.89 2.19 -24.15
CA GLY A 34 17.02 3.04 -23.76
C GLY A 34 17.06 4.41 -24.43
N THR A 35 16.03 4.80 -25.20
CA THR A 35 15.94 6.13 -25.83
C THR A 35 15.61 7.24 -24.83
N LYS A 36 14.95 6.90 -23.71
CA LYS A 36 14.70 7.80 -22.57
C LYS A 36 15.56 7.40 -21.38
N THR A 37 16.22 8.39 -20.77
CA THR A 37 16.91 8.18 -19.49
C THR A 37 15.88 7.95 -18.40
N ALA A 38 16.06 6.88 -17.61
CA ALA A 38 15.23 6.64 -16.43
C ALA A 38 15.22 7.90 -15.54
N PRO A 39 14.04 8.32 -15.05
CA PRO A 39 13.99 9.40 -14.09
C PRO A 39 14.86 9.05 -12.88
N PRO A 40 15.48 10.05 -12.22
CA PRO A 40 16.28 9.80 -11.03
C PRO A 40 15.42 9.04 -10.01
N MET A 41 15.99 8.00 -9.41
CA MET A 41 15.31 7.25 -8.36
C MET A 41 14.92 8.22 -7.24
N GLN A 42 13.62 8.44 -7.08
CA GLN A 42 13.10 9.31 -6.05
C GLN A 42 12.99 8.48 -4.78
N GLU A 43 13.95 8.67 -3.87
CA GLU A 43 13.94 8.01 -2.58
C GLU A 43 12.98 8.75 -1.64
N LEU A 44 11.88 8.08 -1.27
CA LEU A 44 10.93 8.63 -0.30
C LEU A 44 11.62 8.81 1.05
N ARG A 45 11.62 10.03 1.56
CA ARG A 45 12.13 10.36 2.90
C ARG A 45 11.01 10.26 3.91
N PHE A 46 11.16 9.33 4.85
CA PHE A 46 10.22 9.19 5.97
C PHE A 46 10.70 10.06 7.14
N ILE A 47 9.84 10.93 7.66
CA ILE A 47 10.14 11.80 8.80
C ILE A 47 9.13 11.60 9.94
N ASN A 48 9.44 12.16 11.12
CA ASN A 48 8.62 12.09 12.34
C ASN A 48 8.32 10.68 12.84
N HIS A 49 9.28 9.74 12.69
CA HIS A 49 9.11 8.34 13.08
C HIS A 49 8.40 8.14 14.43
N PRO A 50 7.55 7.10 14.56
CA PRO A 50 6.88 6.82 15.82
C PRO A 50 7.89 6.58 16.94
N GLU A 51 7.56 7.07 18.14
CA GLU A 51 8.31 6.79 19.36
C GLU A 51 8.06 5.34 19.79
N LEU A 52 8.93 4.44 19.34
CA LEU A 52 8.86 3.01 19.67
C LEU A 52 10.09 2.58 20.47
N THR A 53 9.88 1.70 21.43
CA THR A 53 10.93 1.05 22.20
C THR A 53 11.73 0.06 21.33
N GLN A 54 12.96 -0.25 21.76
CA GLN A 54 13.81 -1.25 21.08
C GLN A 54 13.09 -2.59 20.89
N SER A 55 12.38 -3.07 21.91
CA SER A 55 11.61 -4.32 21.85
C SER A 55 10.47 -4.30 20.84
N GLU A 56 9.80 -3.15 20.66
CA GLU A 56 8.76 -3.01 19.65
C GLU A 56 9.35 -3.03 18.24
N TRP A 57 10.49 -2.36 18.05
CA TRP A 57 11.23 -2.42 16.77
C TRP A 57 11.64 -3.85 16.43
N GLU A 58 12.18 -4.61 17.38
CA GLU A 58 12.55 -6.02 17.19
C GLU A 58 11.34 -6.88 16.79
N VAL A 59 10.17 -6.63 17.37
CA VAL A 59 8.93 -7.32 16.98
C VAL A 59 8.54 -6.96 15.55
N LEU A 60 8.58 -5.68 15.16
CA LEU A 60 8.22 -5.24 13.81
C LEU A 60 9.20 -5.73 12.74
N ASP A 61 10.50 -5.80 13.06
CA ASP A 61 11.54 -6.31 12.16
C ASP A 61 11.36 -7.81 11.87
N SER A 62 10.81 -8.56 12.83
CA SER A 62 10.45 -9.98 12.63
C SER A 62 9.17 -10.20 11.81
N CYS A 63 8.39 -9.15 11.54
CA CYS A 63 7.11 -9.24 10.84
C CYS A 63 7.26 -9.15 9.32
N SER A 64 6.27 -9.69 8.61
CA SER A 64 6.07 -9.31 7.20
C SER A 64 5.59 -7.86 7.13
N LYS A 65 6.09 -7.13 6.13
CA LYS A 65 5.72 -5.73 5.87
C LYS A 65 5.15 -5.60 4.47
N THR A 66 3.94 -5.06 4.38
CA THR A 66 3.33 -4.61 3.12
C THR A 66 3.17 -3.09 3.13
N VAL A 67 3.29 -2.48 1.95
CA VAL A 67 3.21 -1.04 1.78
C VAL A 67 2.12 -0.73 0.78
N HIS A 68 1.18 0.13 1.17
CA HIS A 68 0.05 0.56 0.36
C HIS A 68 0.10 2.07 0.19
N LEU A 69 0.05 2.54 -1.05
CA LEU A 69 -0.15 3.96 -1.36
C LEU A 69 -1.64 4.19 -1.58
N VAL A 70 -2.23 5.11 -0.82
CA VAL A 70 -3.67 5.39 -0.79
C VAL A 70 -3.89 6.83 -1.22
N GLU A 71 -4.76 7.04 -2.20
CA GLU A 71 -5.13 8.38 -2.65
C GLU A 71 -6.48 8.79 -2.06
N SER A 72 -6.52 10.00 -1.51
CA SER A 72 -7.74 10.64 -1.05
C SER A 72 -8.35 11.48 -2.17
N PRO A 73 -9.63 11.26 -2.51
CA PRO A 73 -10.37 12.17 -3.38
C PRO A 73 -10.72 13.43 -2.58
N SER A 74 -9.79 14.36 -2.44
CA SER A 74 -10.04 15.66 -1.79
C SER A 74 -10.29 16.77 -2.80
N ALA A 75 -11.26 17.64 -2.48
CA ALA A 75 -11.70 18.75 -3.33
C ALA A 75 -10.67 19.89 -3.47
N SER A 76 -9.64 19.90 -2.61
CA SER A 76 -8.59 20.91 -2.58
C SER A 76 -7.20 20.39 -3.01
N GLY A 77 -7.13 19.16 -3.54
CA GLY A 77 -5.89 18.52 -4.00
C GLY A 77 -5.90 17.01 -3.76
N GLN A 78 -5.03 16.26 -4.44
CA GLN A 78 -4.80 14.84 -4.14
C GLN A 78 -3.98 14.75 -2.85
N GLN A 79 -4.53 14.17 -1.79
CA GLN A 79 -3.77 13.87 -0.58
C GLN A 79 -3.43 12.39 -0.58
N ARG A 80 -2.13 12.05 -0.56
CA ARG A 80 -1.69 10.66 -0.54
C ARG A 80 -1.23 10.24 0.85
N PHE A 81 -1.53 9.00 1.16
CA PHE A 81 -1.08 8.34 2.38
C PHE A 81 -0.31 7.08 2.02
N LEU A 82 0.85 6.90 2.62
CA LEU A 82 1.58 5.64 2.57
C LEU A 82 1.33 4.89 3.86
N VAL A 83 0.69 3.72 3.75
CA VAL A 83 0.37 2.86 4.89
C VAL A 83 1.29 1.65 4.89
N LYS A 84 2.08 1.51 5.95
CA LYS A 84 2.89 0.31 6.20
C LYS A 84 2.10 -0.61 7.13
N TRP A 85 1.83 -1.82 6.69
CA TRP A 85 1.13 -2.84 7.46
C TRP A 85 2.13 -3.91 7.90
N TYR A 86 2.27 -4.07 9.22
CA TYR A 86 3.12 -5.07 9.84
C TYR A 86 2.26 -6.22 10.36
N ALA A 87 2.43 -7.39 9.75
CA ALA A 87 1.70 -8.60 10.11
C ALA A 87 2.69 -9.72 10.48
N GLN A 88 2.41 -10.39 11.59
CA GLN A 88 3.23 -11.48 12.10
C GLN A 88 3.18 -12.68 11.14
N ASN A 89 4.36 -13.18 10.78
CA ASN A 89 4.50 -14.36 9.95
C ASN A 89 3.84 -15.59 10.60
N HIS A 90 3.13 -16.38 9.81
CA HIS A 90 2.52 -17.61 10.30
C HIS A 90 3.61 -18.62 10.71
N GLN A 91 3.70 -18.93 12.00
CA GLN A 91 4.50 -20.05 12.47
C GLN A 91 3.79 -21.38 12.14
N PRO A 92 4.42 -22.33 11.43
CA PRO A 92 3.85 -23.63 11.14
C PRO A 92 3.41 -24.34 12.43
N GLY A 93 2.18 -24.84 12.49
CA GLY A 93 1.68 -25.64 13.62
C GLY A 93 0.90 -24.89 14.73
N LYS A 94 0.79 -23.56 14.70
CA LYS A 94 -0.11 -22.80 15.59
C LYS A 94 -1.52 -22.65 14.99
N LYS A 95 -2.56 -22.88 15.81
CA LYS A 95 -3.96 -22.63 15.43
C LYS A 95 -4.12 -21.19 14.96
N ILE A 96 -4.70 -21.03 13.79
CA ILE A 96 -4.97 -19.74 13.16
C ILE A 96 -6.18 -19.13 13.88
N ASN A 97 -5.99 -18.04 14.65
CA ASN A 97 -7.13 -17.24 15.08
C ASN A 97 -7.61 -16.40 13.89
N PHE A 98 -8.79 -16.73 13.39
CA PHE A 98 -9.35 -16.30 12.11
C PHE A 98 -9.68 -14.80 11.99
N LEU A 99 -9.70 -14.04 13.08
CA LEU A 99 -10.23 -12.67 13.04
C LEU A 99 -9.19 -11.65 12.57
N CYS A 100 -7.96 -11.66 13.08
CA CYS A 100 -6.96 -10.62 12.75
C CYS A 100 -5.55 -11.14 12.44
N ARG A 101 -5.39 -12.46 12.24
CA ARG A 101 -4.17 -13.27 11.97
C ARG A 101 -2.80 -12.62 12.18
N GLY A 102 -2.58 -11.90 13.28
CA GLY A 102 -1.29 -11.35 13.65
C GLY A 102 -0.95 -9.97 13.12
N THR A 103 -1.90 -9.13 12.69
CA THR A 103 -1.64 -7.69 12.53
C THR A 103 -1.03 -7.15 13.83
N LYS A 104 0.18 -6.57 13.74
CA LYS A 104 0.91 -6.00 14.87
C LYS A 104 0.78 -4.50 14.93
N ARG A 105 0.92 -3.83 13.77
CA ARG A 105 0.87 -2.37 13.70
C ARG A 105 0.57 -1.90 12.29
N PHE A 106 -0.12 -0.77 12.18
CA PHE A 106 -0.14 0.05 10.98
C PHE A 106 0.66 1.33 11.26
N MET A 107 1.39 1.81 10.27
CA MET A 107 2.00 3.13 10.29
C MET A 107 1.51 3.91 9.09
N VAL A 108 0.96 5.09 9.33
CA VAL A 108 0.45 5.97 8.29
C VAL A 108 1.43 7.13 8.12
N PHE A 109 1.80 7.39 6.87
CA PHE A 109 2.59 8.55 6.51
C PHE A 109 1.79 9.40 5.53
N ARG A 110 1.69 10.70 5.80
CA ARG A 110 1.05 11.68 4.93
C ARG A 110 2.11 12.27 4.00
N GLU A 111 1.77 12.41 2.73
CA GLU A 111 2.61 13.09 1.74
C GLU A 111 2.59 14.61 1.99
N ASP A 112 3.78 15.22 2.10
CA ASP A 112 3.94 16.68 2.19
C ASP A 112 4.00 17.33 0.79
N GLU A 113 4.01 18.67 0.72
CA GLU A 113 3.87 19.51 -0.49
C GLU A 113 4.95 19.38 -1.59
N GLY A 114 5.74 18.30 -1.62
CA GLY A 114 6.70 18.00 -2.69
C GLY A 114 6.71 16.55 -3.15
N GLY A 115 5.78 15.71 -2.66
CA GLY A 115 5.64 14.29 -3.05
C GLY A 115 6.75 13.34 -2.57
N MET A 116 7.90 13.88 -2.15
CA MET A 116 9.07 13.09 -1.75
C MET A 116 9.21 12.89 -0.25
N ILE A 117 8.48 13.66 0.56
CA ILE A 117 8.54 13.60 2.02
C ILE A 117 7.24 12.99 2.52
N MET A 118 7.39 11.93 3.30
CA MET A 118 6.32 11.16 3.92
C MET A 118 6.42 11.36 5.43
N SER A 119 5.54 12.17 5.99
CA SER A 119 5.51 12.50 7.42
C SER A 119 4.64 11.51 8.19
N TYR A 120 5.20 10.84 9.20
CA TYR A 120 4.40 9.97 10.06
C TYR A 120 3.27 10.77 10.70
N THR A 121 2.09 10.17 10.75
CA THR A 121 0.92 10.80 11.36
C THR A 121 0.05 9.76 12.05
N GLU A 122 -0.44 10.14 13.22
CA GLU A 122 -1.46 9.38 13.98
C GLU A 122 -2.86 9.98 13.78
N ASP A 123 -2.97 11.00 12.92
CA ASP A 123 -4.20 11.73 12.66
C ASP A 123 -4.40 11.97 11.16
N THR A 124 -5.38 11.25 10.62
CA THR A 124 -5.89 11.38 9.25
C THR A 124 -7.20 12.19 9.21
N GLY A 125 -7.65 12.71 10.35
CA GLY A 125 -8.87 13.48 10.49
C GLY A 125 -10.13 12.64 10.27
N ASP A 126 -11.06 13.16 9.46
CA ASP A 126 -12.32 12.50 9.15
C ASP A 126 -12.19 11.38 8.09
N LEU A 127 -11.00 10.84 7.86
CA LEU A 127 -10.79 9.79 6.86
C LEU A 127 -10.90 8.39 7.47
N CYS A 128 -11.48 7.49 6.71
CA CYS A 128 -11.41 6.05 6.94
C CYS A 128 -10.71 5.41 5.73
N ILE A 129 -9.60 4.71 5.99
CA ILE A 129 -8.76 4.08 4.98
C ILE A 129 -9.20 2.62 4.81
N PHE A 130 -9.38 2.17 3.57
CA PHE A 130 -9.72 0.80 3.23
C PHE A 130 -8.53 0.09 2.58
N LEU A 131 -8.09 -1.00 3.20
CA LEU A 131 -7.04 -1.87 2.69
C LEU A 131 -7.61 -3.26 2.41
N GLY A 132 -7.28 -3.83 1.27
CA GLY A 132 -7.58 -5.23 1.04
C GLY A 132 -6.91 -5.79 -0.20
N ASN A 133 -7.54 -6.80 -0.80
CA ASN A 133 -7.01 -7.42 -2.02
C ASN A 133 -7.18 -6.55 -3.27
N SER A 134 -7.97 -5.47 -3.18
CA SER A 134 -8.20 -4.49 -4.24
C SER A 134 -7.36 -3.23 -4.00
N GLU A 135 -7.41 -2.30 -4.95
CA GLU A 135 -6.73 -1.01 -4.83
C GLU A 135 -7.19 -0.29 -3.54
N PRO A 136 -6.24 0.14 -2.69
CA PRO A 136 -6.59 0.76 -1.43
C PRO A 136 -7.10 2.19 -1.68
N PHE A 137 -8.12 2.59 -0.94
CA PHE A 137 -8.75 3.90 -1.07
C PHE A 137 -9.12 4.44 0.30
N CYS A 138 -9.42 5.74 0.39
CA CYS A 138 -10.00 6.30 1.60
C CYS A 138 -11.23 7.15 1.29
N VAL A 139 -12.11 7.26 2.26
CA VAL A 139 -13.34 8.05 2.18
C VAL A 139 -13.50 8.89 3.43
N LYS A 140 -14.29 9.96 3.33
CA LYS A 140 -14.73 10.70 4.52
C LYS A 140 -15.68 9.82 5.34
N ALA A 141 -15.33 9.56 6.59
CA ALA A 141 -16.13 8.79 7.53
C ALA A 141 -17.49 9.46 7.77
N SER A 142 -17.53 10.78 7.90
CA SER A 142 -18.78 11.55 8.05
C SER A 142 -19.79 11.36 6.90
N SER A 143 -19.32 10.98 5.71
CA SER A 143 -20.20 10.73 4.55
C SER A 143 -20.98 9.41 4.66
N PHE A 144 -20.60 8.49 5.56
CA PHE A 144 -21.21 7.16 5.65
C PHE A 144 -21.50 6.76 7.11
N PRO A 145 -22.77 6.45 7.45
CA PRO A 145 -23.11 6.04 8.81
C PRO A 145 -22.42 4.71 9.18
N GLY A 146 -21.76 4.69 10.34
CA GLY A 146 -21.08 3.51 10.88
C GLY A 146 -19.58 3.42 10.57
N LEU A 147 -19.01 4.35 9.80
CA LEU A 147 -17.56 4.46 9.65
C LEU A 147 -16.94 5.20 10.85
N ILE A 148 -15.75 4.75 11.24
CA ILE A 148 -14.98 5.35 12.32
C ILE A 148 -13.97 6.31 11.67
N PRO A 149 -13.97 7.61 12.01
CA PRO A 149 -12.94 8.53 11.54
C PRO A 149 -11.58 8.14 12.11
N ASN A 150 -10.49 8.57 11.46
CA ASN A 150 -9.13 8.25 11.83
C ASN A 150 -8.85 6.74 11.99
N SER A 151 -9.39 5.92 11.09
CA SER A 151 -9.29 4.46 11.20
C SER A 151 -8.90 3.78 9.87
N ILE A 152 -8.38 2.56 9.98
CA ILE A 152 -8.06 1.68 8.86
C ILE A 152 -8.98 0.46 8.94
N CYS A 153 -9.88 0.32 7.98
CA CYS A 153 -10.62 -0.90 7.71
C CYS A 153 -9.78 -1.80 6.79
N PHE A 154 -9.43 -3.00 7.24
CA PHE A 154 -8.63 -3.93 6.44
C PHE A 154 -9.32 -5.27 6.23
N ALA A 155 -9.13 -5.86 5.05
CA ALA A 155 -9.64 -7.17 4.68
C ALA A 155 -8.65 -7.91 3.77
N GLY A 156 -7.99 -8.95 4.30
CA GLY A 156 -6.99 -9.76 3.62
C GLY A 156 -6.83 -11.13 4.31
N ASP A 157 -5.66 -11.40 4.88
CA ASP A 157 -5.41 -12.60 5.73
C ASP A 157 -6.17 -12.59 7.08
N GLY A 158 -6.96 -11.54 7.31
CA GLY A 158 -7.91 -11.32 8.41
C GLY A 158 -8.79 -10.11 8.09
N PHE A 159 -9.65 -9.69 9.01
CA PHE A 159 -10.43 -8.46 8.85
C PHE A 159 -10.58 -7.70 10.17
N GLY A 160 -10.66 -6.39 10.08
CA GLY A 160 -10.85 -5.57 11.27
C GLY A 160 -10.81 -4.09 10.99
N VAL A 161 -11.02 -3.32 12.06
CA VAL A 161 -10.84 -1.87 12.08
C VAL A 161 -9.72 -1.56 13.07
N TYR A 162 -8.76 -0.76 12.62
CA TYR A 162 -7.63 -0.31 13.41
C TYR A 162 -7.74 1.20 13.62
N ASP A 163 -7.76 1.65 14.87
CA ASP A 163 -7.72 3.07 15.21
C ASP A 163 -6.27 3.56 15.10
N ILE A 164 -6.05 4.62 14.33
CA ILE A 164 -4.71 5.13 14.01
C ILE A 164 -4.08 5.84 15.23
N ALA A 165 -4.89 6.35 16.16
CA ALA A 165 -4.41 7.07 17.34
C ALA A 165 -3.99 6.18 18.52
N THR A 166 -3.90 4.86 18.33
CA THR A 166 -3.55 3.88 19.38
C THR A 166 -2.06 3.57 19.41
#